data_AF-A0A1I8P931-F1
#
_entry.id   AF-A0A1I8P931-F1
#
_cell.length_a   1.000
_cell.length_b   1.000
_cell.length_c   1.000
_cell.angle_alpha   90.00
_cell.angle_beta   90.00
_cell.angle_gamma   90.00
#
_symmetry.space_group_name_H-M   'P 1'
#
loop_
_entity.id
_entity.type
_entity.pdbx_description
1 polymer ?
#
loop_
_entity_poly.entity_id
_entity_poly.type
_entity_poly.pdbx_seq_one_letter_code
_entity_poly.pdbx_strand_id
1 'polypeptide(L)'
;MHFLTVLCILFALITWTEARSRPTVDICDRKPTITGLCVSSTLGIYYDAETQHCRYMGCSPDKKLFSSLEDCEKICNSKRRRNRRVRYS
;
A
#
# COMPACT_ATOMS: atom_id res chain seq x y z
N MET A 1 25.30 38.83 14.37
CA MET A 1 24.29 38.91 13.29
C MET A 1 24.42 37.77 12.28
N HIS A 2 25.61 37.48 11.72
CA HIS A 2 25.80 36.35 10.77
C HIS A 2 25.62 34.94 11.37
N PHE A 3 25.94 34.73 12.64
CA PHE A 3 25.77 33.42 13.28
C PHE A 3 24.30 33.02 13.42
N LEU A 4 23.41 33.98 13.71
CA LEU A 4 21.97 33.75 13.79
C LEU A 4 21.38 33.40 12.42
N THR A 5 21.84 34.05 11.34
CA THR A 5 21.39 33.73 9.98
C THR A 5 21.85 32.35 9.53
N VAL A 6 23.09 31.96 9.86
CA VAL A 6 23.61 30.62 9.52
C VAL A 6 22.86 29.54 10.29
N LEU A 7 22.59 29.74 11.59
CA LEU A 7 21.78 28.82 12.39
C LEU A 7 20.37 28.67 11.80
N CYS A 8 19.69 29.78 11.46
CA CYS A 8 18.37 29.72 10.84
C CYS A 8 18.37 28.98 9.49
N ILE A 9 19.40 29.16 8.65
CA ILE A 9 19.52 28.45 7.36
C ILE A 9 19.73 26.96 7.59
N LEU A 10 20.55 26.56 8.56
CA LEU A 10 20.75 25.15 8.91
C LEU A 10 19.47 24.52 9.45
N PHE A 11 18.76 25.19 10.38
CA PHE A 11 17.47 24.73 10.88
C PHE A 11 16.43 24.61 9.76
N ALA A 12 16.36 25.60 8.87
CA ALA A 12 15.53 25.53 7.69
C ALA A 12 15.88 24.27 6.88
N LEU A 13 17.13 24.12 6.43
CA LEU A 13 17.60 22.98 5.63
C LEU A 13 17.33 21.62 6.29
N ILE A 14 17.54 21.51 7.61
CA ILE A 14 17.21 20.31 8.39
C ILE A 14 15.70 20.04 8.34
N THR A 15 14.85 21.04 8.56
CA THR A 15 13.38 20.90 8.49
C THR A 15 12.83 20.65 7.08
N TRP A 16 13.53 21.06 6.01
CA TRP A 16 13.15 20.74 4.61
C TRP A 16 13.41 19.27 4.26
N THR A 17 14.36 18.60 4.92
CA THR A 17 14.69 17.19 4.63
C THR A 17 13.69 16.18 5.21
N GLU A 18 12.78 16.61 6.10
CA GLU A 18 11.76 15.77 6.75
C GLU A 18 10.52 15.51 5.85
N ALA A 19 10.52 15.97 4.60
CA ALA A 19 9.43 15.70 3.65
C ALA A 19 9.69 14.46 2.78
N ARG A 20 10.51 13.50 3.22
CA ARG A 20 10.70 12.23 2.49
C ARG A 20 9.43 11.39 2.60
N SER A 21 8.52 11.56 1.65
CA SER A 21 7.36 10.71 1.45
C SER A 21 7.82 9.27 1.32
N ARG A 22 7.55 8.45 2.35
CA ARG A 22 7.76 7.00 2.24
C ARG A 22 6.93 6.52 1.05
N PRO A 23 7.51 5.77 0.10
CA PRO A 23 6.72 5.19 -0.97
C PRO A 23 5.69 4.26 -0.34
N THR A 24 4.41 4.67 -0.35
CA THR A 24 3.32 3.84 0.13
C THR A 24 3.10 2.76 -0.93
N VAL A 25 3.54 1.54 -0.64
CA VAL A 25 3.21 0.38 -1.47
C VAL A 25 1.68 0.27 -1.53
N ASP A 26 1.12 0.26 -2.74
CA ASP A 26 -0.33 0.14 -2.93
C ASP A 26 -0.77 -1.23 -2.42
N ILE A 27 -1.78 -1.26 -1.54
CA ILE A 27 -2.29 -2.48 -0.92
C ILE A 27 -2.75 -3.52 -1.95
N CYS A 28 -3.17 -3.04 -3.11
CA CYS A 28 -3.63 -3.86 -4.22
C CYS A 28 -2.50 -4.48 -5.06
N ASP A 29 -1.25 -4.12 -4.80
CA ASP A 29 -0.06 -4.78 -5.36
C ASP A 29 0.56 -5.78 -4.36
N ARG A 30 -0.03 -5.90 -3.16
CA ARG A 30 0.42 -6.82 -2.12
C ARG A 30 -0.32 -8.15 -2.21
N LYS A 31 0.43 -9.24 -2.07
CA LYS A 31 -0.11 -10.60 -1.90
C LYS A 31 0.04 -11.02 -0.43
N PRO A 32 -0.98 -11.64 0.18
CA PRO A 32 -0.88 -12.17 1.53
C PRO A 32 0.11 -13.36 1.55
N THR A 33 0.78 -13.60 2.66
CA THR A 33 1.61 -14.80 2.81
C THR A 33 0.71 -16.00 3.10
N ILE A 34 1.01 -17.18 2.56
CA ILE A 34 0.33 -18.42 2.94
C ILE A 34 1.22 -19.17 3.93
N THR A 35 0.68 -19.59 5.07
CA THR A 35 1.35 -20.55 5.96
C THR A 35 0.48 -21.76 6.23
N GLY A 36 1.12 -22.87 6.63
CA GLY A 36 0.44 -24.09 7.04
C GLY A 36 -0.50 -23.89 8.25
N LEU A 37 -1.30 -24.93 8.52
CA LEU A 37 -2.44 -25.00 9.45
C LEU A 37 -3.30 -23.72 9.52
N CYS A 38 -4.38 -23.73 8.75
CA CYS A 38 -5.44 -22.74 8.82
C CYS A 38 -6.01 -22.60 10.24
N VAL A 39 -5.92 -21.42 10.83
CA VAL A 39 -6.85 -20.99 11.87
C VAL A 39 -8.10 -20.41 11.18
N SER A 40 -9.29 -20.74 11.71
CA SER A 40 -10.60 -20.53 11.06
C SER A 40 -10.89 -19.07 10.62
N SER A 41 -10.17 -18.07 11.13
CA SER A 41 -10.46 -16.65 10.94
C SER A 41 -9.54 -15.93 9.92
N THR A 42 -8.57 -16.61 9.33
CA THR A 42 -7.50 -15.99 8.51
C THR A 42 -7.65 -16.21 7.00
N LEU A 43 -8.85 -16.06 6.44
CA LEU A 43 -9.02 -16.08 4.98
C LEU A 43 -8.32 -14.86 4.35
N GLY A 44 -7.29 -15.10 3.55
CA GLY A 44 -6.58 -14.06 2.81
C GLY A 44 -7.39 -13.61 1.60
N ILE A 45 -7.37 -12.32 1.28
CA ILE A 45 -7.94 -11.78 0.04
C ILE A 45 -6.84 -10.96 -0.62
N TYR A 46 -6.72 -11.07 -1.94
CA TYR A 46 -5.76 -10.29 -2.71
C TYR A 46 -6.35 -9.89 -4.06
N TYR A 47 -5.79 -8.82 -4.62
CA TYR A 47 -6.13 -8.40 -5.97
C TYR A 47 -5.20 -9.07 -6.98
N ASP A 48 -5.78 -9.78 -7.94
CA ASP A 48 -5.06 -10.39 -9.05
C ASP A 48 -4.98 -9.41 -10.22
N ALA A 49 -3.80 -8.85 -10.46
CA ALA A 49 -3.59 -7.86 -11.51
C ALA A 49 -3.72 -8.45 -12.93
N GLU A 50 -3.47 -9.76 -13.09
CA GLU A 50 -3.54 -10.47 -14.37
C GLU A 50 -5.00 -10.63 -14.79
N THR A 51 -5.83 -11.09 -13.87
CA THR A 51 -7.27 -11.30 -14.14
C THR A 51 -8.13 -10.09 -13.84
N GLN A 52 -7.56 -9.05 -13.23
CA GLN A 52 -8.23 -7.82 -12.81
C GLN A 52 -9.38 -8.03 -11.81
N HIS A 53 -9.26 -9.05 -10.97
CA HIS A 53 -10.29 -9.43 -10.00
C HIS A 53 -9.69 -9.75 -8.63
N CYS A 54 -10.47 -9.54 -7.58
CA CYS A 54 -10.13 -9.97 -6.23
C CYS A 54 -10.42 -11.44 -6.05
N ARG A 55 -9.49 -12.14 -5.42
CA ARG A 55 -9.54 -13.58 -5.19
C ARG A 55 -9.26 -13.90 -3.74
N TYR A 56 -9.87 -14.98 -3.26
CA TYR A 56 -9.46 -15.58 -2.01
C TYR A 56 -8.08 -16.20 -2.21
N MET A 57 -7.14 -15.77 -1.37
CA MET A 57 -5.95 -16.53 -1.11
C MET A 57 -6.25 -17.48 0.06
N GLY A 58 -5.49 -18.56 0.18
CA GLY A 58 -5.62 -19.46 1.33
C GLY A 58 -5.39 -18.77 2.69
N CYS A 59 -5.13 -19.57 3.70
CA CYS A 59 -4.95 -19.02 5.05
C CYS A 59 -3.69 -18.16 5.14
N SER A 60 -3.85 -16.93 5.62
CA SER A 60 -2.76 -15.99 5.81
C SER A 60 -2.56 -15.68 7.29
N PRO A 61 -1.41 -16.02 7.89
CA PRO A 61 -1.14 -15.75 9.30
C PRO A 61 -1.00 -14.24 9.56
N ASP A 62 -0.68 -13.48 8.52
CA ASP A 62 -0.57 -12.04 8.54
C ASP A 62 -1.95 -11.39 8.66
N LYS A 63 -1.97 -10.10 9.02
CA LYS A 63 -3.22 -9.32 9.00
C LYS A 63 -3.86 -9.36 7.61
N LYS A 64 -5.19 -9.53 7.58
CA LYS A 64 -5.99 -9.46 6.35
C LYS A 64 -5.74 -8.14 5.63
N LEU A 65 -5.49 -8.22 4.31
CA LEU A 65 -5.39 -7.07 3.44
C LEU A 65 -6.77 -6.43 3.20
N PHE A 66 -7.81 -7.26 3.12
CA PHE A 66 -9.19 -6.85 2.90
C PHE A 66 -10.12 -7.65 3.80
N SER A 67 -11.19 -7.01 4.26
CA SER A 67 -12.26 -7.63 5.05
C SER A 67 -13.19 -8.50 4.21
N SER A 68 -13.45 -8.10 2.95
CA SER A 68 -14.32 -8.80 2.01
C SER A 68 -13.84 -8.67 0.56
N LEU A 69 -14.35 -9.51 -0.34
CA LEU A 69 -14.10 -9.39 -1.78
C LEU A 69 -14.64 -8.07 -2.33
N GLU A 70 -15.79 -7.62 -1.83
CA GLU A 70 -16.42 -6.37 -2.26
C GLU A 70 -15.54 -5.17 -1.91
N ASP A 71 -14.97 -5.14 -0.71
CA ASP A 71 -14.04 -4.09 -0.29
C ASP A 71 -12.79 -4.07 -1.18
N CYS A 72 -12.25 -5.26 -1.47
CA CYS A 72 -11.12 -5.40 -2.38
C CYS A 72 -11.44 -4.86 -3.79
N GLU A 73 -12.57 -5.25 -4.38
CA GLU A 73 -12.99 -4.80 -5.72
C GLU A 73 -13.20 -3.29 -5.76
N LYS A 74 -13.88 -2.73 -4.76
CA LYS A 74 -14.11 -1.28 -4.63
C LYS A 74 -12.81 -0.48 -4.62
N ILE A 75 -11.79 -0.98 -3.92
CA ILE A 75 -10.50 -0.30 -3.78
C ILE A 75 -9.64 -0.52 -5.04
N CYS A 76 -9.46 -1.77 -5.44
CA CYS A 76 -8.44 -2.19 -6.41
C CYS A 76 -8.90 -2.18 -7.87
N ASN A 77 -10.21 -2.34 -8.12
CA ASN A 77 -10.80 -2.33 -9.46
C ASN A 77 -11.49 -0.99 -9.81
N SER A 78 -11.27 0.03 -8.99
CA SER A 78 -11.79 1.37 -9.22
C SER A 78 -11.32 1.96 -10.56
N LYS A 79 -12.19 2.73 -11.23
CA LYS A 79 -11.87 3.45 -12.47
C LYS A 79 -10.60 4.30 -12.32
N ARG A 80 -10.43 4.95 -11.16
CA ARG A 80 -9.26 5.77 -10.84
C ARG A 80 -7.97 4.96 -10.90
N ARG A 81 -7.95 3.73 -10.37
CA ARG A 81 -6.76 2.88 -10.39
C ARG A 81 -6.52 2.27 -11.76
N ARG A 82 -7.56 1.89 -12.51
CA ARG A 82 -7.44 1.44 -13.90
C ARG A 82 -6.80 2.51 -14.78
N ASN A 83 -7.21 3.76 -14.65
CA ASN A 83 -6.60 4.87 -15.40
C ASN A 83 -5.12 5.09 -15.04
N ARG A 84 -4.72 4.85 -13.78
CA ARG A 84 -3.29 4.88 -13.42
C ARG A 84 -2.50 3.78 -14.13
N ARG A 85 -3.00 2.54 -14.15
CA ARG A 85 -2.34 1.44 -14.86
C ARG A 85 -2.16 1.74 -16.35
N VAL A 86 -3.18 2.28 -17.02
CA VAL A 86 -3.08 2.67 -18.43
C VAL A 86 -2.04 3.77 -18.66
N ARG A 87 -1.95 4.76 -17.76
CA ARG A 87 -1.00 5.87 -17.91
C ARG A 87 0.48 5.44 -17.78
N TYR A 88 0.73 4.32 -17.12
CA TYR A 88 2.09 3.80 -16.85
C TYR A 88 2.38 2.47 -17.57
N SER A 89 1.51 2.05 -18.49
CA SER A 89 1.67 0.84 -19.31
C SER A 89 2.26 1.16 -20.68
#